data_AF-A0A7J3QDE1-F1
#
_entry.id   AF-A0A7J3QDE1-F1
#
_cell.length_a   1.000
_cell.length_b   1.000
_cell.length_c   1.000
_cell.angle_alpha   90.00
_cell.angle_beta   90.00
_cell.angle_gamma   90.00
#
_symmetry.space_group_name_H-M   'P 1'
#
loop_
_entity.id
_entity.type
_entity.pdbx_description
1 polymer ?
#
loop_
_entity_poly.entity_id
_entity_poly.type
_entity_poly.pdbx_seq_one_letter_code
_entity_poly.pdbx_strand_id
1 'polypeptide(L)'
;MFLETFDVTWDRKRIAGYLHETVKIVERVRESVGNIYIMWDLSHAPLLNEDPEILKSYPEFIGHIHIGCGKKVDDKLLDTHPGFYRPGAINTENDVAKLLRVLHDMDYKGSISFEIRPEQDQDPFEVLNAGKGVLLRAFQLYLDSIL
;
A
#
# COMPACT_ATOMS: atom_id res chain seq x y z
N MET A 1 -2.15 -17.47 3.35
CA MET A 1 -1.24 -17.06 2.26
C MET A 1 -1.71 -15.73 1.73
N PHE A 2 -0.80 -14.86 1.32
CA PHE A 2 -1.13 -13.57 0.72
C PHE A 2 -0.62 -13.51 -0.72
N LEU A 3 -1.46 -12.99 -1.62
CA LEU A 3 -1.08 -12.59 -2.97
C LEU A 3 -1.02 -11.06 -3.00
N GLU A 4 0.14 -10.53 -3.34
CA GLU A 4 0.34 -9.09 -3.42
C GLU A 4 0.02 -8.54 -4.80
N THR A 5 -0.67 -7.39 -4.84
CA THR A 5 -0.90 -6.60 -6.05
C THR A 5 0.35 -5.80 -6.40
N PHE A 6 0.81 -5.78 -7.65
CA PHE A 6 1.94 -4.96 -8.11
C PHE A 6 1.58 -4.11 -9.33
N ASP A 7 2.46 -3.23 -9.80
CA ASP A 7 2.21 -2.48 -11.03
C ASP A 7 2.19 -3.36 -12.30
N VAL A 8 1.45 -2.91 -13.31
CA VAL A 8 1.31 -3.59 -14.62
C VAL A 8 2.06 -2.88 -15.75
N THR A 9 2.50 -1.64 -15.56
CA THR A 9 2.97 -0.77 -16.65
C THR A 9 4.42 -0.35 -16.50
N TRP A 10 4.89 -0.12 -15.29
CA TRP A 10 6.06 0.71 -15.03
C TRP A 10 7.31 -0.12 -14.76
N ASP A 11 7.33 -0.87 -13.66
CA ASP A 11 8.54 -1.51 -13.12
C ASP A 11 8.40 -3.03 -13.09
N ARG A 12 7.50 -3.56 -12.25
CA ARG A 12 7.32 -5.00 -12.04
C ARG A 12 6.50 -5.69 -13.12
N LYS A 13 5.53 -4.99 -13.71
CA LYS A 13 4.68 -5.47 -14.83
C LYS A 13 4.08 -6.86 -14.55
N ARG A 14 3.43 -7.02 -13.40
CA ARG A 14 2.86 -8.31 -12.95
C ARG A 14 1.43 -8.50 -13.47
N ILE A 15 1.00 -9.77 -13.53
CA ILE A 15 -0.37 -10.15 -13.89
C ILE A 15 -1.33 -9.89 -12.72
N ALA A 16 -0.89 -10.18 -11.49
CA ALA A 16 -1.60 -9.78 -10.28
C ALA A 16 -1.35 -8.29 -10.03
N GLY A 17 -2.07 -7.48 -10.79
CA GLY A 17 -1.95 -6.03 -10.81
C GLY A 17 -3.09 -5.35 -10.08
N TYR A 18 -3.94 -4.67 -10.85
CA TYR A 18 -5.14 -4.02 -10.36
C TYR A 18 -5.94 -4.91 -9.41
N LEU A 19 -6.49 -4.31 -8.34
CA LEU A 19 -7.15 -5.06 -7.28
C LEU A 19 -8.26 -5.98 -7.82
N HIS A 20 -9.09 -5.45 -8.72
CA HIS A 20 -10.22 -6.19 -9.30
C HIS A 20 -9.79 -7.41 -10.15
N GLU A 21 -8.60 -7.37 -10.76
CA GLU A 21 -8.06 -8.52 -11.51
C GLU A 21 -7.47 -9.55 -10.54
N THR A 22 -6.76 -9.09 -9.52
CA THR A 22 -6.18 -9.93 -8.48
C THR A 22 -7.27 -10.66 -7.69
N VAL A 23 -8.42 -10.03 -7.43
CA VAL A 23 -9.61 -10.69 -6.84
C VAL A 23 -10.06 -11.89 -7.67
N LYS A 24 -10.19 -11.77 -8.99
CA LYS A 24 -10.58 -12.89 -9.87
C LYS A 24 -9.60 -14.07 -9.77
N ILE A 25 -8.30 -13.76 -9.64
CA ILE A 25 -7.27 -14.78 -9.44
C ILE A 25 -7.49 -15.49 -8.09
N VAL A 26 -7.67 -14.73 -7.01
CA VAL A 26 -7.89 -15.26 -5.67
C VAL A 26 -9.19 -16.07 -5.59
N GLU A 27 -10.29 -15.60 -6.19
CA GLU A 27 -11.55 -16.33 -6.31
C GLU A 27 -11.36 -17.70 -6.95
N ARG A 28 -10.63 -17.75 -8.06
CA ARG A 28 -10.37 -19.00 -8.77
C ARG A 28 -9.53 -19.97 -7.93
N VAL A 29 -8.55 -19.47 -7.19
CA VAL A 29 -7.74 -20.28 -6.27
C VAL A 29 -8.57 -20.76 -5.07
N ARG A 30 -9.52 -19.94 -4.59
CA ARG A 30 -10.43 -20.28 -3.49
C ARG A 30 -11.34 -21.47 -3.78
N GLU A 31 -11.56 -21.81 -5.04
CA GLU A 31 -12.25 -23.05 -5.43
C GLU A 31 -11.52 -24.32 -4.93
N SER A 32 -10.21 -24.24 -4.68
CA SER A 32 -9.38 -25.36 -4.22
C SER A 32 -8.84 -25.17 -2.79
N VAL A 33 -8.60 -23.92 -2.34
CA VAL A 33 -8.02 -23.62 -1.02
C VAL A 33 -8.62 -22.36 -0.39
N GLY A 34 -9.14 -22.44 0.84
CA GLY A 34 -9.85 -21.30 1.47
C GLY A 34 -8.97 -20.24 2.15
N ASN A 35 -7.66 -20.47 2.30
CA ASN A 35 -6.76 -19.67 3.15
C ASN A 35 -5.83 -18.72 2.35
N ILE A 36 -6.35 -18.17 1.25
CA ILE A 36 -5.67 -17.17 0.42
C ILE A 36 -6.42 -15.83 0.46
N TYR A 37 -5.65 -14.75 0.60
CA TYR A 37 -6.12 -13.37 0.67
C TYR A 37 -5.19 -12.46 -0.13
N ILE A 38 -5.60 -11.22 -0.34
CA ILE A 38 -4.82 -10.18 -1.00
C ILE A 38 -4.05 -9.38 0.05
N MET A 39 -2.79 -9.11 -0.24
CA MET A 39 -2.01 -8.07 0.41
C MET A 39 -1.98 -6.85 -0.51
N TRP A 40 -2.46 -5.73 -0.01
CA TRP A 40 -2.47 -4.48 -0.77
C TRP A 40 -1.45 -3.51 -0.19
N ASP A 41 -0.57 -2.99 -1.03
CA ASP A 41 0.46 -2.01 -0.64
C ASP A 41 0.13 -0.63 -1.21
N LEU A 42 0.10 0.36 -0.32
CA LEU A 42 -0.08 1.77 -0.65
C LEU A 42 0.96 2.30 -1.66
N SER A 43 2.17 1.74 -1.67
CA SER A 43 3.26 2.14 -2.57
C SER A 43 2.93 1.89 -4.05
N HIS A 44 2.10 0.88 -4.34
CA HIS A 44 1.73 0.48 -5.69
C HIS A 44 0.53 1.28 -6.24
N ALA A 45 -0.26 1.90 -5.36
CA ALA A 45 -1.45 2.65 -5.75
C ALA A 45 -1.17 3.76 -6.78
N PRO A 46 -0.11 4.59 -6.63
CA PRO A 46 0.24 5.58 -7.66
C PRO A 46 0.62 4.96 -9.00
N LEU A 47 1.23 3.76 -9.00
CA LEU A 47 1.65 3.06 -10.23
C LEU A 47 0.45 2.44 -10.97
N LEU A 48 -0.60 2.09 -10.24
CA LEU A 48 -1.85 1.55 -10.76
C LEU A 48 -2.93 2.63 -10.97
N ASN A 49 -2.66 3.89 -10.62
CA ASN A 49 -3.68 4.94 -10.53
C ASN A 49 -4.90 4.49 -9.70
N GLU A 50 -4.62 3.76 -8.62
CA GLU A 50 -5.59 3.31 -7.63
C GLU A 50 -5.59 4.25 -6.43
N ASP A 51 -6.69 4.17 -5.69
CA ASP A 51 -6.92 4.95 -4.48
C ASP A 51 -7.37 3.99 -3.36
N PRO A 52 -6.98 4.20 -2.10
CA PRO A 52 -7.37 3.30 -1.01
C PRO A 52 -8.87 2.98 -0.95
N GLU A 53 -9.75 3.89 -1.38
CA GLU A 53 -11.20 3.64 -1.42
C GLU A 53 -11.60 2.41 -2.25
N ILE A 54 -10.75 1.95 -3.20
CA ILE A 54 -11.01 0.74 -3.99
C ILE A 54 -11.14 -0.52 -3.11
N LEU A 55 -10.49 -0.54 -1.94
CA LEU A 55 -10.52 -1.66 -1.00
C LEU A 55 -11.95 -1.97 -0.53
N LYS A 56 -12.82 -0.95 -0.42
CA LYS A 56 -14.24 -1.09 -0.04
C LYS A 56 -15.04 -1.95 -1.02
N SER A 57 -14.55 -2.14 -2.24
CA SER A 57 -15.21 -2.96 -3.25
C SER A 57 -15.03 -4.46 -3.00
N TYR A 58 -14.01 -4.87 -2.23
CA TYR A 58 -13.62 -6.26 -2.04
C TYR A 58 -13.15 -6.59 -0.59
N PRO A 59 -13.87 -6.17 0.46
CA PRO A 59 -13.39 -6.24 1.84
C PRO A 59 -13.01 -7.67 2.28
N GLU A 60 -13.77 -8.69 1.88
CA GLU A 60 -13.52 -10.10 2.22
C GLU A 60 -12.28 -10.73 1.56
N PHE A 61 -11.67 -10.03 0.59
CA PHE A 61 -10.44 -10.48 -0.06
C PHE A 61 -9.19 -9.89 0.60
N ILE A 62 -9.30 -8.78 1.32
CA ILE A 62 -8.15 -8.08 1.90
C ILE A 62 -7.71 -8.76 3.19
N GLY A 63 -6.50 -9.31 3.19
CA GLY A 63 -5.94 -10.05 4.33
C GLY A 63 -4.82 -9.32 5.05
N HIS A 64 -4.04 -8.50 4.35
CA HIS A 64 -2.90 -7.76 4.91
C HIS A 64 -2.73 -6.43 4.19
N ILE A 65 -2.19 -5.43 4.88
CA ILE A 65 -1.91 -4.11 4.30
C ILE A 65 -0.45 -3.74 4.51
N HIS A 66 0.18 -3.24 3.44
CA HIS A 66 1.46 -2.56 3.50
C HIS A 66 1.29 -1.06 3.37
N ILE A 67 2.00 -0.33 4.23
CA ILE A 67 2.28 1.09 4.10
C ILE A 67 3.69 1.21 3.52
N GLY A 68 3.79 1.43 2.22
CA GLY A 68 5.01 1.81 1.55
C GLY A 68 4.90 3.17 0.85
N CYS A 69 5.93 3.49 0.07
CA CYS A 69 5.98 4.70 -0.74
C CYS A 69 6.48 4.34 -2.14
N GLY A 70 5.77 4.75 -3.20
CA GLY A 70 6.27 4.65 -4.56
C GLY A 70 7.31 5.75 -4.86
N LYS A 71 8.06 5.60 -5.96
CA LYS A 71 9.04 6.61 -6.38
C LYS A 71 8.79 7.09 -7.81
N LYS A 72 8.93 8.39 -8.05
CA LYS A 72 8.96 8.99 -9.37
C LYS A 72 10.38 9.48 -9.69
N VAL A 73 10.91 9.04 -10.83
CA VAL A 73 12.18 9.51 -11.39
C VAL A 73 11.92 9.90 -12.84
N ASP A 74 12.08 11.18 -13.14
CA ASP A 74 11.66 11.77 -14.41
C ASP A 74 10.18 11.43 -14.72
N ASP A 75 9.91 10.82 -15.87
CA ASP A 75 8.59 10.38 -16.29
C ASP A 75 8.28 8.92 -15.91
N LYS A 76 9.10 8.27 -15.08
CA LYS A 76 8.90 6.88 -14.66
C LYS A 76 8.46 6.78 -13.21
N LEU A 77 7.48 5.91 -12.96
CA LEU A 77 7.14 5.43 -11.63
C LEU A 77 7.90 4.13 -11.35
N LEU A 78 8.35 3.93 -10.11
CA LEU A 78 9.20 2.81 -9.71
C LEU A 78 8.73 2.20 -8.40
N ASP A 79 8.77 0.88 -8.37
CA ASP A 79 8.43 0.06 -7.22
C ASP A 79 9.70 -0.26 -6.41
N THR A 80 10.18 0.78 -5.71
CA THR A 80 11.48 0.77 -5.00
C THR A 80 11.36 1.00 -3.51
N HIS A 81 10.15 1.26 -3.01
CA HIS A 81 9.84 1.47 -1.59
C HIS A 81 10.80 2.41 -0.85
N PRO A 82 11.15 3.62 -1.36
CA PRO A 82 12.00 4.54 -0.63
C PRO A 82 11.40 4.91 0.73
N GLY A 83 12.26 5.36 1.65
CA GLY A 83 11.78 6.11 2.81
C GLY A 83 10.96 7.35 2.39
N PHE A 84 9.96 7.70 3.19
CA PHE A 84 9.10 8.87 2.96
C PHE A 84 9.93 10.17 2.87
N TYR A 85 9.42 11.12 2.07
CA TYR A 85 10.00 12.45 1.83
C TYR A 85 11.41 12.48 1.21
N ARG A 86 11.90 11.36 0.68
CA ARG A 86 13.10 11.32 -0.16
C ARG A 86 12.83 11.94 -1.53
N PRO A 87 13.87 12.36 -2.28
CA PRO A 87 13.69 12.82 -3.65
C PRO A 87 12.93 11.81 -4.50
N GLY A 88 11.80 12.25 -5.05
CA GLY A 88 10.92 11.42 -5.87
C GLY A 88 9.95 10.52 -5.08
N ALA A 89 9.99 10.48 -3.75
CA ALA A 89 8.99 9.77 -2.95
C ALA A 89 7.60 10.37 -3.20
N ILE A 90 6.61 9.51 -3.46
CA ILE A 90 5.29 9.95 -3.92
C ILE A 90 4.30 10.06 -2.77
N ASN A 91 4.18 9.00 -1.96
CA ASN A 91 3.19 8.92 -0.90
C ASN A 91 3.58 9.79 0.30
N THR A 92 2.56 10.31 0.96
CA THR A 92 2.65 11.23 2.10
C THR A 92 1.81 10.72 3.28
N GLU A 93 1.87 11.45 4.40
CA GLU A 93 0.99 11.23 5.55
C GLU A 93 -0.50 11.31 5.20
N ASN A 94 -0.89 12.07 4.16
CA ASN A 94 -2.29 12.21 3.77
C ASN A 94 -2.81 10.93 3.12
N ASP A 95 -1.96 10.27 2.31
CA ASP A 95 -2.29 9.00 1.68
C ASP A 95 -2.45 7.90 2.74
N VAL A 96 -1.55 7.90 3.73
CA VAL A 96 -1.65 6.98 4.88
C VAL A 96 -2.88 7.29 5.73
N ALA A 97 -3.21 8.57 5.99
CA ALA A 97 -4.41 8.94 6.74
C ALA A 97 -5.69 8.49 6.02
N LYS A 98 -5.73 8.65 4.69
CA LYS A 98 -6.84 8.18 3.85
C LYS A 98 -6.96 6.66 3.91
N LEU A 99 -5.85 5.93 3.81
CA LEU A 99 -5.84 4.48 3.99
C LEU A 99 -6.40 4.08 5.36
N LEU A 100 -5.93 4.69 6.45
CA LEU A 100 -6.42 4.41 7.80
C LEU A 100 -7.93 4.64 7.94
N ARG A 101 -8.46 5.73 7.36
CA ARG A 101 -9.90 6.00 7.33
C ARG A 101 -10.66 4.91 6.57
N VAL A 102 -10.19 4.52 5.39
CA VAL A 102 -10.83 3.46 4.61
C VAL A 102 -10.84 2.13 5.35
N LEU A 103 -9.71 1.75 5.97
CA LEU A 103 -9.61 0.53 6.76
C LEU A 103 -10.56 0.56 7.96
N HIS A 104 -10.71 1.72 8.61
CA HIS A 104 -11.69 1.90 9.68
C HIS A 104 -13.13 1.74 9.16
N ASP A 105 -13.50 2.40 8.07
CA ASP A 105 -14.83 2.32 7.46
C ASP A 105 -15.22 0.89 7.06
N MET A 106 -14.22 0.07 6.68
CA MET A 106 -14.40 -1.33 6.32
C MET A 106 -14.42 -2.29 7.53
N ASP A 107 -14.28 -1.78 8.75
CA ASP A 107 -14.05 -2.56 9.97
C ASP A 107 -12.89 -3.56 9.85
N TYR A 108 -11.82 -3.17 9.14
CA TYR A 108 -10.68 -4.04 8.87
C TYR A 108 -9.98 -4.48 10.17
N LYS A 109 -9.80 -5.79 10.34
CA LYS A 109 -9.20 -6.40 11.56
C LYS A 109 -7.82 -7.01 11.35
N GLY A 110 -7.30 -6.96 10.12
CA GLY A 110 -6.00 -7.53 9.80
C GLY A 110 -4.85 -6.65 10.27
N SER A 111 -3.63 -7.14 10.07
CA SER A 111 -2.41 -6.41 10.39
C SER A 111 -2.03 -5.40 9.30
N ILE A 112 -1.40 -4.32 9.76
CA ILE A 112 -0.80 -3.29 8.91
C ILE A 112 0.70 -3.28 9.21
N SER A 113 1.54 -3.34 8.19
CA SER A 113 3.00 -3.23 8.35
C SER A 113 3.58 -2.23 7.36
N PHE A 114 4.81 -1.79 7.62
CA PHE A 114 5.54 -0.92 6.71
C PHE A 114 6.41 -1.75 5.77
N GLU A 115 6.44 -1.37 4.50
CA GLU A 115 7.41 -1.84 3.52
C GLU A 115 8.14 -0.63 2.94
N ILE A 116 9.28 -0.31 3.55
CA ILE A 116 10.16 0.79 3.16
C ILE A 116 11.61 0.36 3.33
N ARG A 117 12.49 0.82 2.46
CA ARG A 117 13.92 0.48 2.48
C ARG A 117 14.80 1.73 2.36
N PRO A 118 16.00 1.68 2.96
CA PRO A 118 17.02 2.70 2.70
C PRO A 118 17.47 2.66 1.25
N GLU A 119 17.64 3.84 0.67
CA GLU A 119 18.33 4.02 -0.59
C GLU A 119 19.85 3.94 -0.40
N GLN A 120 20.59 3.98 -1.51
CA GLN A 120 22.04 4.06 -1.45
C GLN A 120 22.48 5.26 -0.60
N ASP A 121 23.44 5.02 0.29
CA ASP A 121 24.03 6.04 1.18
C ASP A 121 23.02 6.68 2.15
N GLN A 122 21.89 6.03 2.43
CA GLN A 122 20.91 6.45 3.43
C GLN A 122 21.06 5.65 4.74
N ASP A 123 21.03 6.34 5.88
CA ASP A 123 20.97 5.69 7.19
C ASP A 123 19.61 5.00 7.39
N PRO A 124 19.55 3.68 7.68
CA PRO A 124 18.31 2.98 7.98
C PRO A 124 17.47 3.61 9.11
N PHE A 125 18.11 4.28 10.08
CA PHE A 125 17.38 4.98 11.14
C PHE A 125 16.61 6.20 10.63
N GLU A 126 17.08 6.87 9.58
CA GLU A 126 16.31 7.95 8.94
C GLU A 126 15.00 7.40 8.37
N VAL A 127 15.06 6.27 7.67
CA VAL A 127 13.89 5.59 7.09
C VAL A 127 12.89 5.20 8.18
N LEU A 128 13.39 4.57 9.25
CA LEU A 128 12.56 4.16 10.39
C LEU A 128 11.90 5.35 11.08
N ASN A 129 12.65 6.42 11.35
CA ASN A 129 12.14 7.61 12.03
C ASN A 129 11.14 8.38 11.16
N ALA A 130 11.40 8.50 9.86
CA ALA A 130 10.48 9.10 8.90
C ALA A 130 9.16 8.31 8.83
N GLY A 131 9.22 6.98 8.69
CA GLY A 131 8.03 6.12 8.68
C GLY A 131 7.18 6.25 9.95
N LYS A 132 7.82 6.29 11.13
CA LYS A 132 7.12 6.55 12.40
C LYS A 132 6.46 7.93 12.43
N GLY A 133 7.16 8.97 11.98
CA GLY A 133 6.62 10.33 11.91
C GLY A 133 5.40 10.43 11.00
N VAL A 134 5.47 9.80 9.82
CA VAL A 134 4.36 9.69 8.87
C VAL A 134 3.16 9.00 9.52
N LEU A 135 3.36 7.86 10.18
CA LEU A 135 2.27 7.14 10.85
C LEU A 135 1.59 8.00 11.92
N LEU A 136 2.38 8.63 12.80
CA LEU A 136 1.85 9.47 13.87
C LEU A 136 1.05 10.65 13.32
N ARG A 137 1.58 11.32 12.29
CA ARG A 137 0.89 12.43 11.64
C ARG A 137 -0.38 11.97 10.92
N ALA A 138 -0.31 10.87 10.18
CA ALA A 138 -1.45 10.27 9.48
C ALA A 138 -2.56 9.88 10.46
N PHE A 139 -2.20 9.29 11.61
CA PHE A 139 -3.15 8.92 12.64
C PHE A 139 -3.83 10.14 13.26
N GLN A 140 -3.09 11.23 13.51
CA GLN A 140 -3.68 12.50 13.95
C GLN A 140 -4.68 13.04 12.92
N LEU A 141 -4.30 13.08 11.64
CA LEU A 141 -5.17 13.53 10.55
C LEU A 141 -6.44 12.67 10.43
N TYR A 142 -6.31 11.36 10.60
CA TYR A 142 -7.44 10.45 10.65
C TYR A 142 -8.37 10.77 11.83
N LEU A 143 -7.85 10.90 13.05
CA LEU A 143 -8.64 11.25 14.24
C LEU A 143 -9.38 12.58 14.05
N ASP A 144 -8.70 13.60 13.52
CA ASP A 144 -9.31 14.91 13.25
C ASP A 144 -10.44 14.84 12.20
N SER A 145 -10.50 13.77 11.40
CA SER A 145 -11.54 13.57 10.38
C SER A 145 -12.78 12.81 10.87
N ILE A 146 -12.70 12.18 12.05
CA ILE A 146 -13.79 11.36 12.63
C ILE A 146 -14.32 11.88 13.97
N LEU A 147 -13.64 12.87 14.57
CA LEU A 147 -14.06 13.58 15.78
C LEU A 147 -14.81 14.87 15.41
#